data_AF-A0A7Y2HJC3-F1
#
_entry.id   AF-A0A7Y2HJC3-F1
#
_cell.length_a   1.000
_cell.length_b   1.000
_cell.length_c   1.000
_cell.angle_alpha   90.00
_cell.angle_beta   90.00
_cell.angle_gamma   90.00
#
_symmetry.space_group_name_H-M   'P 1'
#
loop_
_entity.id
_entity.type
_entity.pdbx_description
1 polymer ?
#
loop_
_entity_poly.entity_id
_entity_poly.type
_entity_poly.pdbx_seq_one_letter_code
_entity_poly.pdbx_strand_id
1 'polypeptide(L)'
;MKKQILIFTSLLFSSMMCAQNFTPEQEAVKNIVQTAYIDGLQNEGDADKIDAGFHPDFYLLGIGENEEMWKRSIKEWKAGAIKKREEGKFPLTGDKKVTAEYKSIDITGNAAAVKLYYYVGGKHIYTDYLSLYIFGSNWKIVNKIFHKL
;
A
#
# COMPACT_ATOMS: atom_id res chain seq x y z
N MET A 1 -10.97 -67.27 7.41
CA MET A 1 -10.42 -66.37 8.44
C MET A 1 -10.31 -64.97 7.81
N LYS A 2 -11.31 -64.11 8.06
CA LYS A 2 -11.20 -62.79 8.73
C LYS A 2 -10.19 -61.84 8.06
N LYS A 3 -10.71 -60.85 7.32
CA LYS A 3 -10.67 -59.38 7.61
C LYS A 3 -9.22 -58.87 7.70
N GLN A 4 -8.77 -57.90 6.90
CA GLN A 4 -9.24 -56.52 6.90
C GLN A 4 -8.79 -55.81 5.61
N ILE A 5 -9.70 -55.15 4.90
CA ILE A 5 -9.34 -54.15 3.88
C ILE A 5 -9.07 -52.86 4.65
N LEU A 6 -7.80 -52.46 4.75
CA LEU A 6 -7.44 -51.13 5.22
C LEU A 6 -7.75 -50.13 4.08
N ILE A 7 -8.88 -49.44 4.19
CA ILE A 7 -9.15 -48.25 3.37
C ILE A 7 -8.44 -47.09 4.07
N PHE A 8 -7.29 -46.68 3.53
CA PHE A 8 -6.60 -45.47 3.94
C PHE A 8 -7.31 -44.29 3.23
N THR A 9 -8.37 -43.77 3.82
CA THR A 9 -8.99 -42.53 3.35
C THR A 9 -8.10 -41.37 3.78
N SER A 10 -7.09 -41.04 2.96
CA SER A 10 -6.34 -39.80 3.14
C SER A 10 -7.30 -38.64 2.85
N LEU A 11 -7.72 -37.94 3.90
CA LEU A 11 -8.29 -36.60 3.78
C LEU A 11 -7.25 -35.69 3.13
N LEU A 12 -7.38 -35.50 1.82
CA LEU A 12 -6.78 -34.36 1.12
C LEU A 12 -7.51 -33.10 1.58
N PHE A 13 -7.08 -32.57 2.73
CA PHE A 13 -7.28 -31.14 3.01
C PHE A 13 -6.39 -30.39 2.01
N SER A 14 -6.92 -30.15 0.81
CA SER A 14 -6.35 -29.18 -0.10
C SER A 14 -6.47 -27.83 0.60
N SER A 15 -5.37 -27.36 1.16
CA SER A 15 -5.21 -25.95 1.48
C SER A 15 -5.33 -25.20 0.16
N MET A 16 -6.54 -24.75 -0.14
CA MET A 16 -6.79 -23.72 -1.14
C MET A 16 -6.02 -22.51 -0.66
N MET A 17 -4.77 -22.37 -1.11
CA MET A 17 -4.07 -21.11 -1.09
C MET A 17 -4.82 -20.23 -2.09
N CYS A 18 -5.88 -19.58 -1.62
CA CYS A 18 -6.51 -18.51 -2.37
C CYS A 18 -5.48 -17.40 -2.48
N ALA A 19 -4.78 -17.35 -3.63
CA ALA A 19 -4.26 -16.08 -4.09
C ALA A 19 -5.44 -15.10 -4.07
N GLN A 20 -5.33 -14.01 -3.32
CA GLN A 20 -6.37 -12.98 -3.30
C GLN A 20 -6.38 -12.34 -4.69
N ASN A 21 -7.31 -12.78 -5.54
CA ASN A 21 -7.57 -12.12 -6.80
C ASN A 21 -8.43 -10.89 -6.49
N PHE A 22 -7.85 -9.70 -6.62
CA PHE A 22 -8.58 -8.46 -6.49
C PHE A 22 -9.60 -8.32 -7.63
N THR A 23 -10.76 -7.73 -7.33
CA THR A 23 -11.73 -7.32 -8.34
C THR A 23 -11.14 -6.23 -9.24
N PRO A 24 -11.71 -5.97 -10.44
CA PRO A 24 -11.24 -4.88 -11.28
C PRO A 24 -11.22 -3.51 -10.58
N GLU A 25 -12.17 -3.26 -9.69
CA GLU A 25 -12.24 -2.02 -8.92
C GLU A 25 -11.15 -1.95 -7.84
N GLN A 26 -10.90 -3.07 -7.15
CA GLN A 26 -9.78 -3.18 -6.20
C GLN A 26 -8.43 -3.02 -6.91
N GLU A 27 -8.28 -3.54 -8.12
CA GLU A 27 -7.09 -3.31 -8.96
C GLU A 27 -6.95 -1.84 -9.36
N ALA A 28 -8.04 -1.11 -9.64
CA ALA A 28 -7.97 0.32 -9.89
C ALA A 28 -7.47 1.11 -8.66
N VAL A 29 -7.98 0.80 -7.46
CA VAL A 29 -7.49 1.37 -6.21
C VAL A 29 -6.02 1.02 -5.97
N LYS A 30 -5.65 -0.25 -6.14
CA LYS A 30 -4.26 -0.73 -6.02
C LYS A 30 -3.32 0.02 -6.95
N ASN A 31 -3.71 0.22 -8.21
CA ASN A 31 -2.91 0.93 -9.20
C ASN A 31 -2.69 2.39 -8.81
N ILE A 32 -3.71 3.08 -8.29
CA ILE A 32 -3.53 4.46 -7.78
C ILE A 32 -2.54 4.49 -6.62
N VAL A 33 -2.65 3.57 -5.66
CA VAL A 33 -1.69 3.48 -4.54
C VAL A 33 -0.28 3.14 -5.05
N GLN A 34 -0.16 2.21 -5.99
CA GLN A 34 1.13 1.83 -6.56
C GLN A 34 1.79 3.02 -7.26
N THR A 35 1.10 3.63 -8.21
CA THR A 35 1.68 4.67 -9.06
C THR A 35 1.94 5.97 -8.30
N ALA A 36 0.99 6.45 -7.50
CA ALA A 36 1.13 7.75 -6.85
C ALA A 36 1.96 7.68 -5.57
N TYR A 37 1.71 6.67 -4.73
CA TYR A 37 2.40 6.55 -3.45
C TYR A 37 3.73 5.81 -3.59
N ILE A 38 3.73 4.56 -4.05
CA ILE A 38 4.95 3.75 -4.05
C ILE A 38 5.94 4.19 -5.13
N ASP A 39 5.49 4.40 -6.35
CA ASP A 39 6.37 4.76 -7.46
C ASP A 39 6.66 6.27 -7.42
N GLY A 40 5.64 7.11 -7.53
CA GLY A 40 5.76 8.57 -7.61
C GLY A 40 6.38 9.19 -6.36
N LEU A 41 5.76 9.01 -5.19
CA LEU A 41 6.19 9.70 -3.96
C LEU A 41 7.43 9.09 -3.31
N GLN A 42 7.50 7.76 -3.25
CA GLN A 42 8.54 7.06 -2.48
C GLN A 42 9.79 6.76 -3.30
N ASN A 43 9.64 6.31 -4.54
CA ASN A 43 10.78 5.88 -5.35
C ASN A 43 11.29 6.98 -6.28
N GLU A 44 10.43 7.72 -6.96
CA GLU A 44 10.82 8.54 -8.11
C GLU A 44 10.89 10.05 -7.83
N GLY A 45 10.07 10.57 -6.92
CA GLY A 45 9.85 12.01 -6.76
C GLY A 45 9.18 12.62 -7.98
N ASP A 46 8.23 11.90 -8.57
CA ASP A 46 7.51 12.33 -9.76
C ASP A 46 6.23 13.10 -9.39
N ALA A 47 6.26 14.42 -9.59
CA ALA A 47 5.18 15.31 -9.19
C ALA A 47 3.85 14.99 -9.89
N ASP A 48 3.89 14.62 -11.17
CA ASP A 48 2.69 14.34 -11.95
C ASP A 48 2.03 13.05 -11.47
N LYS A 49 2.82 11.99 -11.20
CA LYS A 49 2.30 10.76 -10.59
C LYS A 49 1.70 11.01 -9.21
N ILE A 50 2.35 11.84 -8.39
CA ILE A 50 1.87 12.18 -7.05
C ILE A 50 0.52 12.92 -7.15
N ASP A 51 0.43 13.97 -7.96
CA ASP A 51 -0.77 14.80 -8.08
C ASP A 51 -1.94 14.04 -8.74
N ALA A 52 -1.64 13.05 -9.58
CA ALA A 52 -2.64 12.16 -10.15
C ALA A 52 -3.35 11.27 -9.12
N GLY A 53 -2.71 10.90 -8.00
CA GLY A 53 -3.31 9.96 -7.04
C GLY A 53 -3.58 10.49 -5.64
N PHE A 54 -3.03 11.63 -5.22
CA PHE A 54 -3.33 12.23 -3.92
C PHE A 54 -4.38 13.32 -4.01
N HIS A 55 -5.27 13.39 -3.01
CA HIS A 55 -6.13 14.55 -2.82
C HIS A 55 -5.33 15.72 -2.23
N PRO A 56 -5.57 16.99 -2.63
CA PRO A 56 -4.84 18.14 -2.09
C PRO A 56 -4.91 18.29 -0.56
N ASP A 57 -6.03 17.89 0.03
CA ASP A 57 -6.26 17.92 1.49
C ASP A 57 -5.74 16.67 2.23
N PHE A 58 -4.95 15.82 1.57
CA PHE A 58 -4.37 14.65 2.21
C PHE A 58 -3.47 15.02 3.39
N TYR A 59 -3.58 14.22 4.46
CA TYR A 59 -2.61 14.19 5.55
C TYR A 59 -2.13 12.77 5.87
N LEU A 60 -0.82 12.65 6.05
CA LEU A 60 -0.17 11.56 6.78
C LEU A 60 -0.21 11.89 8.26
N LEU A 61 -0.74 10.99 9.07
CA LEU A 61 -0.72 11.09 10.53
C LEU A 61 0.22 10.04 11.10
N GLY A 62 0.96 10.42 12.14
CA GLY A 62 1.78 9.50 12.91
C GLY A 62 1.77 9.88 14.38
N ILE A 63 2.24 8.96 15.21
CA ILE A 63 2.34 9.12 16.66
C ILE A 63 3.82 9.17 17.04
N GLY A 64 4.20 10.18 17.83
CA GLY A 64 5.56 10.36 18.36
C GLY A 64 5.83 9.50 19.60
N GLU A 65 7.04 9.58 20.13
CA GLU A 65 7.46 8.80 21.32
C GLU A 65 6.67 9.17 22.59
N ASN A 66 6.12 10.38 22.65
CA ASN A 66 5.29 10.91 23.73
C ASN A 66 3.78 10.74 23.49
N GLU A 67 3.38 9.86 22.56
CA GLU A 67 2.00 9.65 22.14
C GLU A 67 1.32 10.86 21.47
N GLU A 68 2.06 11.94 21.20
CA GLU A 68 1.52 13.09 20.49
C GLU A 68 1.37 12.77 18.99
N MET A 69 0.21 13.15 18.45
CA MET A 69 -0.04 13.03 17.02
C MET A 69 0.64 14.17 16.27
N TRP A 70 1.38 13.83 15.21
CA TRP A 70 1.85 14.77 14.22
C TRP A 70 1.14 14.53 12.89
N LYS A 71 1.10 15.57 12.05
CA LYS A 71 0.54 15.48 10.70
C LYS A 71 1.51 16.07 9.68
N ARG A 72 1.48 15.53 8.47
CA ARG A 72 2.20 16.03 7.31
C ARG A 72 1.28 16.08 6.11
N SER A 73 1.15 17.25 5.49
CA SER A 73 0.35 17.43 4.28
C SER A 73 1.02 16.78 3.07
N ILE A 74 0.24 16.50 2.02
CA ILE A 74 0.84 16.05 0.75
C ILE A 74 1.77 17.11 0.14
N LYS A 75 1.48 18.40 0.33
CA LYS A 75 2.34 19.49 -0.15
C LYS A 75 3.75 19.40 0.41
N GLU A 76 3.87 19.23 1.73
CA GLU A 76 5.16 19.10 2.42
C GLU A 76 5.87 17.81 2.02
N TRP A 77 5.13 16.70 1.92
CA TRP A 77 5.73 15.41 1.59
C TRP A 77 6.23 15.37 0.14
N LYS A 78 5.44 15.91 -0.81
CA LYS A 78 5.79 16.06 -2.21
C LYS A 78 7.01 16.96 -2.39
N ALA A 79 7.07 18.10 -1.71
CA ALA A 79 8.23 18.99 -1.77
C ALA A 79 9.53 18.27 -1.36
N GLY A 80 9.48 17.44 -0.30
CA GLY A 80 10.61 16.60 0.09
C GLY A 80 11.01 15.55 -0.95
N ALA A 81 10.04 14.98 -1.66
CA ALA A 81 10.30 14.02 -2.74
C ALA A 81 10.93 14.68 -3.98
N ILE A 82 10.42 15.85 -4.40
CA ILE A 82 10.97 16.64 -5.51
C ILE A 82 12.42 17.04 -5.21
N LYS A 83 12.67 17.55 -3.99
CA LYS A 83 14.04 17.91 -3.58
C LYS A 83 15.01 16.73 -3.67
N LYS A 84 14.58 15.52 -3.27
CA LYS A 84 15.41 14.31 -3.42
C LYS A 84 15.71 13.98 -4.88
N ARG A 85 14.74 14.19 -5.78
CA ARG A 85 14.94 14.02 -7.23
C ARG A 85 15.94 15.03 -7.79
N GLU A 86 15.81 16.30 -7.42
CA GLU A 86 16.74 17.37 -7.83
C GLU A 86 18.17 17.14 -7.32
N GLU A 87 18.31 16.60 -6.11
CA GLU A 87 19.59 16.21 -5.52
C GLU A 87 20.18 14.90 -6.10
N GLY A 88 19.53 14.27 -7.09
CA GLY A 88 19.98 13.01 -7.69
C GLY A 88 19.86 11.79 -6.75
N LYS A 89 19.06 11.88 -5.68
CA LYS A 89 18.83 10.79 -4.73
C LYS A 89 17.70 9.85 -5.15
N PHE A 90 16.91 10.25 -6.14
CA PHE A 90 15.90 9.43 -6.81
C PHE A 90 16.27 9.21 -8.29
N PRO A 91 15.82 8.10 -8.92
CA PRO A 91 14.96 7.07 -8.34
C PRO A 91 15.68 6.15 -7.34
N LEU A 92 14.95 5.68 -6.32
CA LEU A 92 15.44 4.64 -5.42
C LEU A 92 15.54 3.31 -6.18
N THR A 93 16.69 2.66 -6.05
CA THR A 93 16.99 1.36 -6.68
C THR A 93 17.68 0.43 -5.68
N GLY A 94 17.82 -0.85 -6.04
CA GLY A 94 18.53 -1.84 -5.23
C GLY A 94 18.01 -1.98 -3.80
N ASP A 95 18.91 -1.92 -2.84
CA ASP A 95 18.67 -2.04 -1.40
C ASP A 95 17.86 -0.89 -0.78
N LYS A 96 17.68 0.21 -1.52
CA LYS A 96 16.85 1.35 -1.10
C LYS A 96 15.49 1.37 -1.77
N LYS A 97 15.25 0.51 -2.78
CA LYS A 97 13.98 0.50 -3.49
C LYS A 97 12.84 0.19 -2.53
N VAL A 98 11.79 0.99 -2.65
CA VAL A 98 10.55 0.80 -1.91
C VAL A 98 9.63 -0.13 -2.70
N THR A 99 9.04 -1.11 -2.03
CA THR A 99 8.02 -2.00 -2.60
C THR A 99 6.86 -2.16 -1.63
N ALA A 100 5.71 -2.61 -2.13
CA ALA A 100 4.51 -2.84 -1.32
C ALA A 100 3.94 -4.23 -1.57
N GLU A 101 3.47 -4.87 -0.51
CA GLU A 101 2.61 -6.05 -0.57
C GLU A 101 1.20 -5.66 -0.09
N TYR A 102 0.22 -5.70 -1.00
CA TYR A 102 -1.16 -5.33 -0.70
C TYR A 102 -1.87 -6.46 0.06
N LYS A 103 -2.31 -6.19 1.29
CA LYS A 103 -2.88 -7.19 2.20
C LYS A 103 -4.40 -7.21 2.19
N SER A 104 -5.02 -6.06 1.99
CA SER A 104 -6.47 -5.95 1.82
C SER A 104 -6.81 -4.65 1.11
N ILE A 105 -7.86 -4.69 0.31
CA ILE A 105 -8.50 -3.52 -0.31
C ILE A 105 -9.99 -3.70 -0.11
N ASP A 106 -10.58 -2.90 0.78
CA ASP A 106 -12.01 -2.88 1.01
C ASP A 106 -12.62 -1.67 0.29
N ILE A 107 -13.76 -1.87 -0.37
CA ILE A 107 -14.47 -0.82 -1.11
C ILE A 107 -15.94 -0.86 -0.70
N THR A 108 -16.45 0.28 -0.26
CA THR A 108 -17.87 0.47 0.04
C THR A 108 -18.34 1.77 -0.61
N GLY A 109 -19.13 1.64 -1.68
CA GLY A 109 -19.63 2.77 -2.44
C GLY A 109 -18.49 3.62 -3.01
N ASN A 110 -18.38 4.87 -2.57
CA ASN A 110 -17.36 5.81 -3.04
C ASN A 110 -16.06 5.82 -2.21
N ALA A 111 -15.97 4.99 -1.18
CA ALA A 111 -14.85 4.94 -0.24
C ALA A 111 -14.07 3.63 -0.36
N ALA A 112 -12.76 3.69 -0.12
CA ALA A 112 -11.91 2.52 -0.03
C ALA A 112 -10.89 2.60 1.10
N ALA A 113 -10.53 1.45 1.66
CA ALA A 113 -9.47 1.29 2.65
C ALA A 113 -8.45 0.26 2.17
N VAL A 114 -7.17 0.61 2.21
CA VAL A 114 -6.06 -0.25 1.80
C VAL A 114 -5.16 -0.51 2.98
N LYS A 115 -4.86 -1.78 3.23
CA LYS A 115 -3.74 -2.20 4.08
C LYS A 115 -2.62 -2.73 3.20
N LEU A 116 -1.41 -2.24 3.40
CA LEU A 116 -0.22 -2.77 2.73
C LEU A 116 0.96 -2.90 3.68
N TYR A 117 1.83 -3.86 3.36
CA TYR A 117 3.15 -3.95 3.94
C TYR A 117 4.12 -3.17 3.07
N TYR A 118 4.85 -2.26 3.70
CA TYR A 118 5.81 -1.37 3.07
C TYR A 118 7.22 -1.89 3.32
N TYR A 119 7.96 -2.08 2.24
CA TYR A 119 9.31 -2.64 2.28
C TYR A 119 10.34 -1.64 1.78
N VAL A 120 11.54 -1.69 2.36
CA VAL A 120 12.74 -1.03 1.83
C VAL A 120 13.80 -2.09 1.66
N GLY A 121 14.30 -2.28 0.44
CA GLY A 121 15.33 -3.29 0.17
C GLY A 121 14.92 -4.72 0.57
N GLY A 122 13.63 -5.03 0.50
CA GLY A 122 13.08 -6.33 0.90
C GLY A 122 12.82 -6.51 2.41
N LYS A 123 13.16 -5.51 3.25
CA LYS A 123 12.80 -5.54 4.67
C LYS A 123 11.47 -4.83 4.91
N HIS A 124 10.52 -5.49 5.59
CA HIS A 124 9.25 -4.89 6.00
C HIS A 124 9.53 -3.85 7.08
N ILE A 125 9.21 -2.58 6.82
CA ILE A 125 9.48 -1.46 7.75
C ILE A 125 8.19 -0.88 8.33
N TYR A 126 7.11 -0.83 7.53
CA TYR A 126 5.83 -0.29 7.97
C TYR A 126 4.67 -1.16 7.51
N THR A 127 3.63 -1.24 8.35
CA THR A 127 2.29 -1.58 7.89
C THR A 127 1.51 -0.29 7.73
N ASP A 128 1.14 0.03 6.49
CA ASP A 128 0.42 1.25 6.15
C ASP A 128 -1.08 0.98 6.02
N TYR A 129 -1.89 1.93 6.49
CA TYR A 129 -3.33 1.99 6.27
C TYR A 129 -3.66 3.28 5.54
N LEU A 130 -4.26 3.15 4.36
CA LEU A 130 -4.61 4.25 3.47
C LEU A 130 -6.12 4.30 3.33
N SER A 131 -6.68 5.49 3.30
CA SER A 131 -8.07 5.73 2.92
C SER A 131 -8.12 6.48 1.60
N LEU A 132 -9.08 6.11 0.75
CA LEU A 132 -9.31 6.73 -0.54
C LEU A 132 -10.79 7.07 -0.73
N TYR A 133 -11.05 8.10 -1.53
CA TYR A 133 -12.36 8.39 -2.11
C TYR A 133 -12.26 8.44 -3.64
N ILE A 134 -13.35 8.09 -4.32
CA ILE A 134 -13.48 8.32 -5.75
C ILE A 134 -14.12 9.69 -6.02
N PHE A 135 -13.49 10.47 -6.90
CA PHE A 135 -13.95 11.78 -7.35
C PHE A 135 -14.20 11.71 -8.86
N GLY A 136 -15.48 11.63 -9.26
CA GLY A 136 -15.85 11.28 -10.63
C GLY A 136 -15.41 9.84 -10.92
N SER A 137 -14.48 9.67 -11.86
CA SER A 137 -13.90 8.36 -12.21
C SER A 137 -12.51 8.12 -11.60
N ASN A 138 -12.03 9.00 -10.71
CA ASN A 138 -10.64 8.99 -10.24
C ASN A 138 -10.57 8.74 -8.74
N TRP A 139 -9.97 7.62 -8.34
CA TRP A 139 -9.62 7.38 -6.95
C TRP A 139 -8.49 8.31 -6.50
N LYS A 140 -8.61 8.83 -5.28
CA LYS A 140 -7.60 9.68 -4.64
C LYS A 140 -7.35 9.23 -3.22
N ILE A 141 -6.07 9.17 -2.84
CA ILE A 141 -5.63 8.93 -1.47
C ILE A 141 -5.88 10.19 -0.65
N VAL A 142 -6.67 10.06 0.42
CA VAL A 142 -7.09 11.17 1.29
C VAL A 142 -6.48 11.12 2.69
N ASN A 143 -6.03 9.96 3.15
CA ASN A 143 -5.37 9.81 4.44
C ASN A 143 -4.39 8.63 4.46
N LYS A 144 -3.38 8.74 5.32
CA LYS A 144 -2.49 7.64 5.67
C LYS A 144 -2.21 7.64 7.18
N ILE A 145 -2.28 6.46 7.79
CA ILE A 145 -1.65 6.15 9.09
C ILE A 145 -0.77 4.91 8.93
N PHE A 146 0.06 4.60 9.93
CA PHE A 146 0.96 3.47 9.84
C PHE A 146 1.36 2.92 11.22
N HIS A 147 1.83 1.68 11.21
CA HIS A 147 2.60 1.08 12.29
C HIS A 147 4.04 0.87 11.83
N LYS A 148 5.01 1.33 12.64
CA LYS A 148 6.43 1.11 12.42
C LYS A 148 6.86 -0.18 13.12
N LEU A 149 7.60 -1.02 12.39
CA LEU A 149 8.17 -2.29 12.88
C LEU A 149 9.55 -2.12 13.50
#